data_AF-A0A9W8WJE0-F1
#
_entry.id   AF-A0A9W8WJE0-F1
#
_cell.length_a   1.000
_cell.length_b   1.000
_cell.length_c   1.000
_cell.angle_alpha   90.00
_cell.angle_beta   90.00
_cell.angle_gamma   90.00
#
_symmetry.space_group_name_H-M   'P 1'
#
loop_
_entity.id
_entity.type
_entity.pdbx_description
1 polymer ?
#
loop_
_entity_poly.entity_id
_entity_poly.type
_entity_poly.pdbx_seq_one_letter_code
_entity_poly.pdbx_strand_id
1 'polypeptide(L)'
;MDCCGIDSDSLMLAIQLQCQDLDECERSRKGKHREDEIIDSDVALEACRRELKEVATLISDQALCISIARAVESDAQLIAEAKAAEEQAASDRAFALRLSGNPNATPSTTVAKAHEKKRPGDHLDDASIERFKLMNRFAPDHAESSSSAASRKELATILELASQNGWQQCKMCKRVVELAHGCNHISCKCGSQFCYVCGKRWKTCTCPQWHEERLYSRANAIVARANDAARIDEAVRQRRVEQERLNLIENHECTHERWRGRPGPRECEECLQVLPLFIYECRRCHIMACRRCRYNRL
;
A
#
# COMPACT_ATOMS: atom_id res chain seq x y z
N MET A 1 -0.49 -15.26 1.77
CA MET A 1 -0.35 -14.39 2.94
C MET A 1 -1.18 -13.14 2.70
N ASP A 2 -2.21 -12.94 3.53
CA ASP A 2 -3.17 -11.88 3.40
C ASP A 2 -2.63 -10.54 3.89
N CYS A 3 -2.65 -9.50 3.07
CA CYS A 3 -2.06 -8.20 3.38
C CYS A 3 -2.76 -7.40 4.50
N CYS A 4 -3.74 -7.98 5.20
CA CYS A 4 -4.33 -7.43 6.43
C CYS A 4 -4.49 -8.44 7.58
N GLY A 5 -4.19 -9.74 7.37
CA GLY A 5 -4.33 -10.78 8.40
C GLY A 5 -5.75 -11.01 8.94
N ILE A 6 -6.79 -10.49 8.26
CA ILE A 6 -8.20 -10.72 8.61
C ILE A 6 -8.80 -11.60 7.52
N ASP A 7 -9.29 -12.78 7.89
CA ASP A 7 -9.94 -13.72 6.96
C ASP A 7 -11.33 -13.22 6.51
N SER A 8 -11.85 -13.79 5.42
CA SER A 8 -13.14 -13.38 4.84
C SER A 8 -14.31 -13.54 5.81
N ASP A 9 -14.28 -14.54 6.70
CA ASP A 9 -15.35 -14.79 7.67
C ASP A 9 -15.34 -13.70 8.75
N SER A 10 -14.14 -13.33 9.22
CA SER A 10 -13.94 -12.20 10.14
C SER A 10 -14.41 -10.86 9.54
N LEU A 11 -14.15 -10.61 8.26
CA LEU A 11 -14.65 -9.41 7.57
C LEU A 11 -16.18 -9.42 7.42
N MET A 12 -16.75 -10.58 7.07
CA MET A 12 -18.20 -10.73 6.94
C MET A 12 -18.91 -10.53 8.28
N LEU A 13 -18.34 -11.05 9.37
CA LEU A 13 -18.85 -10.83 10.72
C LEU A 13 -18.81 -9.35 11.11
N ALA A 14 -17.74 -8.64 10.77
CA ALA A 14 -17.65 -7.20 11.04
C ALA A 14 -18.76 -6.41 10.32
N ILE A 15 -19.07 -6.75 9.07
CA ILE A 15 -20.16 -6.13 8.32
C ILE A 15 -21.52 -6.49 8.93
N GLN A 16 -21.70 -7.73 9.37
CA GLN A 16 -22.93 -8.15 10.03
C GLN A 16 -23.18 -7.37 11.33
N LEU A 17 -22.15 -7.14 12.13
CA LEU A 17 -22.23 -6.32 13.34
C LEU A 17 -22.57 -4.87 13.01
N GLN A 18 -21.94 -4.28 11.98
CA GLN A 18 -22.26 -2.91 11.55
C GLN A 18 -23.70 -2.78 11.02
N CYS A 19 -24.22 -3.81 10.35
CA CYS A 19 -25.63 -3.84 9.96
C CYS A 19 -26.56 -3.89 11.18
N GLN A 20 -26.21 -4.64 12.22
CA GLN A 20 -26.97 -4.69 13.47
C GLN A 20 -26.96 -3.33 14.18
N ASP A 21 -25.81 -2.66 14.24
CA ASP A 21 -25.69 -1.32 14.81
C ASP A 21 -26.60 -0.32 14.08
N LEU A 22 -26.68 -0.39 12.75
CA LEU A 22 -27.59 0.45 11.95
C LEU A 22 -29.06 0.16 12.27
N ASP A 23 -29.45 -1.11 12.38
CA ASP A 23 -30.81 -1.50 12.73
C ASP A 23 -31.19 -1.05 14.16
N GLU A 24 -30.25 -1.11 15.11
CA GLU A 24 -30.44 -0.60 16.47
C GLU A 24 -30.56 0.93 16.50
N CYS A 25 -29.76 1.63 15.70
CA CYS A 25 -29.86 3.08 15.53
C CYS A 25 -31.25 3.47 15.02
N GLU A 26 -31.78 2.75 14.02
CA GLU A 26 -33.12 3.02 13.48
C GLU A 26 -34.23 2.78 14.49
N ARG A 27 -34.19 1.65 15.22
CA ARG A 27 -35.20 1.31 16.24
C ARG A 27 -35.21 2.29 17.41
N SER A 28 -34.08 2.91 17.72
CA SER A 28 -33.94 3.85 18.82
C SER A 28 -34.45 5.27 18.50
N ARG A 29 -34.89 5.52 17.26
CA ARG A 29 -35.38 6.84 16.84
C ARG A 29 -36.78 7.13 17.38
N LYS A 30 -36.93 8.25 18.07
CA LYS A 30 -38.23 8.82 18.45
C LYS A 30 -38.72 9.72 17.31
N GLY A 31 -39.76 9.30 16.60
CA GLY A 31 -40.34 10.04 15.47
C GLY A 31 -40.86 11.42 15.89
N LYS A 32 -40.06 12.47 15.65
CA LYS A 32 -40.44 13.88 15.84
C LYS A 32 -40.24 14.67 14.54
N HIS A 33 -40.67 14.13 13.42
CA HIS A 33 -40.55 14.79 12.12
C HIS A 33 -41.82 14.55 11.28
N ARG A 34 -42.10 15.47 10.37
CA ARG A 34 -43.23 15.36 9.43
C ARG A 34 -42.92 14.31 8.36
N GLU A 35 -43.94 13.62 7.89
CA GLU A 35 -43.82 12.44 7.01
C GLU A 35 -43.12 12.72 5.66
N ASP A 36 -43.10 13.98 5.21
CA ASP A 36 -42.49 14.41 3.94
C ASP A 36 -41.12 15.13 4.10
N GLU A 37 -40.57 15.23 5.32
CA GLU A 37 -39.28 15.88 5.54
C GLU A 37 -38.13 14.87 5.34
N ILE A 38 -37.29 15.07 4.32
CA ILE A 38 -36.05 14.31 4.15
C ILE A 38 -35.08 14.73 5.26
N ILE A 39 -34.69 13.77 6.09
CA ILE A 39 -33.77 14.01 7.21
C ILE A 39 -32.37 13.59 6.77
N ASP A 40 -31.39 14.48 6.89
CA ASP A 40 -29.99 14.21 6.52
C ASP A 40 -29.43 12.95 7.21
N SER A 41 -29.87 12.65 8.43
CA SER A 41 -29.49 11.42 9.15
C SER A 41 -29.98 10.15 8.45
N ASP A 42 -31.12 10.22 7.76
CA ASP A 42 -31.77 9.05 7.17
C ASP A 42 -31.12 8.74 5.84
N VAL A 43 -30.84 9.78 5.06
CA VAL A 43 -30.01 9.70 3.86
C VAL A 43 -28.63 9.14 4.21
N ALA A 44 -28.03 9.58 5.33
CA ALA A 44 -26.75 9.07 5.78
C ALA A 44 -26.80 7.59 6.20
N LEU A 45 -27.83 7.16 6.94
CA LEU A 45 -28.01 5.77 7.36
C LEU A 45 -28.27 4.85 6.15
N GLU A 46 -29.09 5.28 5.20
CA GLU A 46 -29.33 4.56 3.95
C GLU A 46 -28.05 4.45 3.10
N ALA A 47 -27.27 5.53 3.00
CA ALA A 47 -25.97 5.51 2.33
C ALA A 47 -25.00 4.53 2.99
N CYS A 48 -24.87 4.55 4.31
CA CYS A 48 -24.06 3.59 5.06
C CYS A 48 -24.52 2.14 4.82
N ARG A 49 -25.83 1.88 4.86
CA ARG A 49 -26.37 0.53 4.61
C ARG A 49 -26.06 0.06 3.20
N ARG A 50 -26.15 0.94 2.19
CA ARG A 50 -25.80 0.62 0.81
C ARG A 50 -24.31 0.28 0.69
N GLU A 51 -23.44 1.08 1.29
CA GLU A 51 -21.99 0.83 1.29
C GLU A 51 -21.64 -0.52 1.94
N LEU A 52 -22.24 -0.86 3.08
CA LEU A 52 -22.01 -2.16 3.73
C LEU A 52 -22.44 -3.34 2.85
N LYS A 53 -23.56 -3.22 2.12
CA LYS A 53 -24.00 -4.24 1.17
C LYS A 53 -23.02 -4.40 0.01
N GLU A 54 -22.55 -3.29 -0.56
CA GLU A 54 -21.55 -3.31 -1.65
C GLU A 54 -20.26 -3.99 -1.19
N VAL A 55 -19.77 -3.67 0.01
CA VAL A 55 -18.57 -4.29 0.58
C VAL A 55 -18.79 -5.78 0.87
N ALA A 56 -19.98 -6.18 1.34
CA ALA A 56 -20.31 -7.59 1.55
C ALA A 56 -20.30 -8.39 0.24
N THR A 57 -20.86 -7.82 -0.83
CA THR A 57 -20.82 -8.45 -2.17
C THR A 57 -19.38 -8.61 -2.64
N LEU A 58 -18.54 -7.59 -2.46
CA LEU A 58 -17.14 -7.65 -2.86
C LEU A 58 -16.36 -8.76 -2.13
N ILE A 59 -16.54 -8.88 -0.81
CA ILE A 59 -15.86 -9.93 -0.01
C ILE A 59 -16.32 -11.32 -0.43
N SER A 60 -17.63 -11.48 -0.69
CA SER A 60 -18.20 -12.76 -1.12
C SER A 60 -17.67 -13.17 -2.50
N ASP A 61 -17.67 -12.24 -3.46
CA ASP A 61 -17.13 -12.45 -4.80
C ASP A 61 -15.64 -12.79 -4.75
N GLN A 62 -14.88 -12.10 -3.89
CA GLN A 62 -13.47 -12.39 -3.67
C GLN A 62 -13.26 -13.81 -3.12
N ALA A 63 -14.03 -14.21 -2.11
CA ALA A 63 -13.95 -15.55 -1.54
C ALA A 63 -14.26 -16.63 -2.59
N LEU A 64 -15.27 -16.39 -3.43
CA LEU A 64 -15.62 -17.27 -4.55
C LEU A 64 -14.48 -17.35 -5.58
N CYS A 65 -13.91 -16.22 -6.00
CA CYS A 65 -12.80 -16.18 -6.94
C CYS A 65 -11.58 -16.95 -6.42
N ILE A 66 -11.25 -16.83 -5.13
CA ILE A 66 -10.16 -17.57 -4.49
C ILE A 66 -10.45 -19.07 -4.48
N SER A 67 -11.69 -19.46 -4.16
CA SER A 67 -12.11 -20.87 -4.19
C SER A 67 -11.97 -21.46 -5.59
N ILE A 68 -12.42 -20.75 -6.62
CA ILE A 68 -12.27 -21.17 -8.02
C ILE A 68 -10.80 -21.29 -8.41
N ALA A 69 -9.97 -20.30 -8.07
CA ALA A 69 -8.54 -20.34 -8.38
C ALA A 69 -7.85 -21.56 -7.75
N ARG A 70 -8.12 -21.84 -6.48
CA ARG A 70 -7.58 -23.02 -5.77
C ARG A 70 -8.04 -24.34 -6.39
N ALA A 71 -9.30 -24.43 -6.81
CA ALA A 71 -9.82 -25.61 -7.49
C ALA A 71 -9.12 -25.83 -8.83
N VAL A 72 -8.95 -24.78 -9.64
CA VAL A 72 -8.23 -24.85 -10.93
C VAL A 72 -6.77 -25.27 -10.73
N GLU A 73 -6.10 -24.75 -9.71
CA GLU A 73 -4.73 -25.11 -9.36
C GLU A 73 -4.59 -26.57 -8.91
N SER A 74 -5.46 -27.00 -8.00
CA SER A 74 -5.51 -28.39 -7.51
C SER A 74 -5.76 -29.38 -8.65
N ASP A 75 -6.72 -29.06 -9.51
CA ASP A 75 -7.18 -29.97 -10.55
C ASP A 75 -6.33 -29.89 -11.83
N ALA A 76 -5.36 -28.97 -11.91
CA ALA A 76 -4.56 -28.71 -13.10
C ALA A 76 -3.87 -29.97 -13.65
N GLN A 77 -3.30 -30.79 -12.76
CA GLN A 77 -2.61 -32.02 -13.15
C GLN A 77 -3.59 -33.08 -13.68
N LEU A 78 -4.72 -33.27 -12.99
CA LEU A 78 -5.76 -34.20 -13.42
C LEU A 78 -6.36 -33.80 -14.77
N ILE A 79 -6.59 -32.50 -14.98
CA ILE A 79 -7.06 -31.95 -16.26
C ILE A 79 -6.02 -32.21 -17.36
N ALA A 80 -4.72 -32.03 -17.07
CA ALA A 80 -3.66 -32.28 -18.04
C ALA A 80 -3.55 -33.77 -18.42
N GLU A 81 -3.66 -34.66 -17.45
CA GLU A 81 -3.65 -36.11 -17.66
C GLU A 81 -4.87 -36.59 -18.45
N ALA A 82 -6.07 -36.13 -18.08
CA ALA A 82 -7.30 -36.44 -18.81
C ALA A 82 -7.23 -35.95 -20.26
N LYS A 83 -6.70 -34.74 -20.48
CA LYS A 83 -6.49 -34.18 -21.81
C LYS A 83 -5.49 -35.01 -22.62
N ALA A 84 -4.36 -35.41 -22.03
CA ALA A 84 -3.36 -36.23 -22.71
C ALA A 84 -3.93 -37.61 -23.09
N ALA A 85 -4.73 -38.22 -22.22
CA ALA A 85 -5.42 -39.47 -22.51
C ALA A 85 -6.40 -39.34 -23.68
N GLU A 86 -7.14 -38.23 -23.76
CA GLU A 86 -8.05 -37.96 -24.87
C GLU A 86 -7.31 -37.73 -26.20
N GLU A 87 -6.21 -36.97 -26.18
CA GLU A 87 -5.35 -36.75 -27.35
C GLU A 87 -4.74 -38.06 -27.87
N GLN A 88 -4.32 -38.94 -26.96
CA GLN A 88 -3.84 -40.28 -27.30
C GLN A 88 -4.95 -41.11 -27.95
N ALA A 89 -6.13 -41.17 -27.32
CA ALA A 89 -7.27 -41.91 -27.86
C ALA A 89 -7.72 -41.38 -29.24
N ALA A 90 -7.66 -40.06 -29.46
CA ALA A 90 -7.94 -39.46 -30.76
C ALA A 90 -6.90 -39.86 -31.83
N SER A 91 -5.63 -39.90 -31.46
CA SER A 91 -4.54 -40.33 -32.34
C SER A 91 -4.64 -41.81 -32.71
N ASP A 92 -4.99 -42.66 -31.74
CA ASP A 92 -5.20 -44.08 -31.94
C ASP A 92 -6.36 -44.36 -32.90
N ARG A 93 -7.50 -43.66 -32.72
CA ARG A 93 -8.64 -43.72 -33.65
C ARG A 93 -8.24 -43.32 -35.07
N ALA A 94 -7.51 -42.21 -35.23
CA ALA A 94 -7.04 -41.76 -36.54
C ALA A 94 -6.09 -42.76 -37.20
N PHE A 95 -5.23 -43.40 -36.41
CA PHE A 95 -4.34 -44.44 -36.91
C PHE A 95 -5.10 -45.70 -37.34
N ALA A 96 -6.07 -46.17 -36.55
CA ALA A 96 -6.92 -47.30 -36.91
C ALA A 96 -7.68 -47.07 -38.23
N LEU A 97 -8.22 -45.86 -38.44
CA LEU A 97 -8.86 -45.48 -39.70
C LEU A 97 -7.89 -45.55 -40.89
N ARG A 98 -6.63 -45.11 -40.72
CA ARG A 98 -5.60 -45.21 -41.78
C ARG A 98 -5.27 -46.67 -42.12
N LEU A 99 -5.13 -47.53 -41.12
CA LEU A 99 -4.88 -48.96 -41.32
C LEU A 99 -6.03 -49.65 -42.07
N SER A 100 -7.27 -49.21 -41.85
CA SER A 100 -8.43 -49.73 -42.58
C SER A 100 -8.38 -49.43 -44.09
N GLY A 101 -7.78 -48.31 -44.49
CA GLY A 101 -7.64 -47.90 -45.89
C GLY A 101 -6.30 -48.31 -46.53
N ASN A 102 -5.25 -48.52 -45.75
CA ASN A 102 -3.95 -49.00 -46.22
C ASN A 102 -3.28 -49.87 -45.13
N PRO A 103 -3.16 -51.20 -45.35
CA PRO A 103 -2.62 -52.13 -44.35
C PRO A 103 -1.12 -51.93 -44.04
N ASN A 104 -0.40 -51.18 -44.88
CA ASN A 104 1.01 -50.81 -44.64
C ASN A 104 1.18 -49.43 -43.97
N ALA A 105 0.11 -48.83 -43.45
CA ALA A 105 0.21 -47.54 -42.77
C ALA A 105 1.04 -47.68 -41.48
N THR A 106 2.11 -46.90 -41.36
CA THR A 106 2.95 -46.87 -40.16
C THR A 106 2.43 -45.87 -39.13
N PRO A 107 2.64 -46.12 -37.82
CA PRO A 107 2.36 -45.11 -36.81
C PRO A 107 3.19 -43.86 -37.12
N SER A 108 2.56 -42.69 -37.05
CA SER A 108 3.29 -41.42 -37.15
C SER A 108 4.06 -41.22 -35.85
N THR A 109 5.29 -41.72 -35.77
CA THR A 109 6.24 -41.40 -34.69
C THR A 109 6.86 -40.02 -34.93
N THR A 110 6.03 -39.02 -35.19
CA THR A 110 6.43 -37.67 -34.86
C THR A 110 6.19 -37.54 -33.37
N VAL A 111 7.27 -37.63 -32.59
CA VAL A 111 7.32 -36.91 -31.32
C VAL A 111 6.91 -35.49 -31.69
N ALA A 112 5.66 -35.15 -31.43
CA ALA A 112 5.20 -33.80 -31.62
C ALA A 112 6.04 -32.98 -30.65
N LYS A 113 7.06 -32.28 -31.18
CA LYS A 113 7.33 -30.93 -30.73
C LYS A 113 5.95 -30.29 -30.75
N ALA A 114 5.35 -30.20 -29.57
CA ALA A 114 4.04 -29.61 -29.39
C ALA A 114 4.08 -28.32 -30.21
N HIS A 115 3.33 -28.30 -31.31
CA HIS A 115 3.02 -27.05 -31.95
C HIS A 115 2.36 -26.27 -30.83
N GLU A 116 3.08 -25.27 -30.35
CA GLU A 116 2.63 -24.26 -29.40
C GLU A 116 1.45 -23.56 -30.09
N LYS A 117 0.28 -24.23 -30.07
CA LYS A 117 -1.00 -23.61 -30.38
C LYS A 117 -1.21 -22.68 -29.21
N LYS A 118 -0.72 -21.46 -29.39
CA LYS A 118 -1.06 -20.29 -28.58
C LYS A 118 -2.53 -20.40 -28.22
N ARG A 119 -2.82 -20.46 -26.92
CA ARG A 119 -4.19 -20.58 -26.43
C ARG A 119 -4.95 -19.34 -26.94
N PRO A 120 -6.23 -19.46 -27.33
CA PRO A 120 -7.06 -18.29 -27.60
C PRO A 120 -7.26 -17.54 -26.26
N GLY A 121 -6.33 -16.64 -25.96
CA GLY A 121 -6.05 -16.05 -24.65
C GLY A 121 -4.71 -15.31 -24.63
N ASP A 122 -3.77 -15.66 -25.53
CA ASP A 122 -2.46 -14.99 -25.68
C ASP A 122 -2.53 -13.58 -26.32
N HIS A 123 -3.69 -12.93 -26.28
CA HIS A 123 -3.87 -11.52 -26.67
C HIS A 123 -3.93 -10.55 -25.49
N LEU A 124 -3.67 -11.02 -24.28
CA LEU A 124 -3.24 -10.13 -23.21
C LEU A 124 -1.72 -10.06 -23.33
N ASP A 125 -1.22 -8.90 -23.78
CA ASP A 125 0.23 -8.64 -23.77
C ASP A 125 0.78 -8.89 -22.36
N ASP A 126 2.07 -9.23 -22.27
CA ASP A 126 2.73 -9.45 -20.97
C ASP A 126 2.50 -8.26 -20.01
N ALA A 127 2.30 -7.06 -20.57
CA ALA A 127 1.89 -5.85 -19.85
C ALA A 127 0.47 -5.92 -19.26
N SER A 128 -0.52 -6.47 -19.96
CA SER A 128 -1.87 -6.71 -19.42
C SER A 128 -1.88 -7.81 -18.35
N ILE A 129 -1.05 -8.85 -18.51
CA ILE A 129 -0.88 -9.90 -17.49
C ILE A 129 -0.20 -9.32 -16.24
N GLU A 130 0.84 -8.51 -16.41
CA GLU A 130 1.47 -7.73 -15.34
C GLU A 130 0.48 -6.76 -14.69
N ARG A 131 -0.34 -6.06 -15.48
CA ARG A 131 -1.34 -5.11 -14.97
C ARG A 131 -2.43 -5.81 -14.18
N PHE A 132 -2.86 -7.01 -14.60
CA PHE A 132 -3.79 -7.85 -13.86
C PHE A 132 -3.16 -8.37 -12.55
N LYS A 133 -1.87 -8.74 -12.58
CA LYS A 133 -1.11 -9.08 -11.36
C LYS A 133 -0.92 -7.89 -10.43
N LEU A 134 -0.76 -6.67 -10.96
CA LEU A 134 -0.66 -5.43 -10.20
C LEU A 134 -2.00 -5.03 -9.57
N MET A 135 -3.12 -5.39 -10.22
CA MET A 135 -4.48 -5.12 -9.74
C MET A 135 -4.97 -6.17 -8.73
N ASN A 136 -4.50 -7.42 -8.82
CA ASN A 136 -4.78 -8.46 -7.83
C ASN A 136 -3.84 -8.35 -6.62
N ARG A 137 -4.37 -7.86 -5.50
CA ARG A 137 -3.65 -7.67 -4.24
C ARG A 137 -3.33 -8.97 -3.47
N PHE A 138 -3.48 -10.14 -4.08
CA PHE A 138 -3.30 -11.44 -3.44
C PHE A 138 -2.78 -12.45 -4.45
N ALA A 139 -1.50 -12.82 -4.34
CA ALA A 139 -0.97 -14.02 -4.99
C ALA A 139 -1.39 -15.27 -4.18
N PRO A 140 -1.85 -16.36 -4.81
CA PRO A 140 -2.06 -17.64 -4.13
C PRO A 140 -0.70 -18.27 -3.81
N ASP A 141 -0.46 -18.54 -2.52
CA ASP A 141 0.69 -19.31 -2.08
C ASP A 141 0.48 -20.79 -2.45
N HIS A 142 1.24 -21.30 -3.43
CA HIS A 142 1.42 -22.74 -3.60
C HIS A 142 2.30 -23.31 -2.49
N ALA A 143 1.92 -24.51 -2.05
CA ALA A 143 2.32 -25.18 -0.83
C ALA A 143 3.84 -25.41 -0.63
N GLU A 144 4.29 -24.99 0.56
CA GLU A 144 5.21 -25.67 1.49
C GLU A 144 6.58 -26.14 0.95
N SER A 145 7.49 -25.17 0.75
CA SER A 145 8.83 -25.15 1.38
C SER A 145 9.59 -23.85 1.03
N SER A 146 9.00 -22.68 1.30
CA SER A 146 9.66 -21.41 0.92
C SER A 146 9.07 -20.12 1.52
N SER A 147 8.26 -20.18 2.59
CA SER A 147 7.80 -18.95 3.28
C SER A 147 8.96 -18.00 3.62
N SER A 148 10.14 -18.55 3.90
CA SER A 148 11.36 -17.77 4.06
C SER A 148 11.93 -17.18 2.76
N ALA A 149 11.80 -17.80 1.57
CA ALA A 149 12.47 -17.30 0.36
C ALA A 149 11.67 -16.22 -0.38
N ALA A 150 10.35 -16.34 -0.44
CA ALA A 150 9.50 -15.27 -1.00
C ALA A 150 9.54 -14.01 -0.12
N SER A 151 9.38 -14.18 1.20
CA SER A 151 9.56 -13.10 2.17
C SER A 151 10.99 -12.53 2.17
N ARG A 152 12.03 -13.35 1.95
CA ARG A 152 13.41 -12.87 1.75
C ARG A 152 13.55 -12.04 0.48
N LYS A 153 12.87 -12.40 -0.61
CA LYS A 153 12.95 -11.68 -1.88
C LYS A 153 12.27 -10.31 -1.76
N GLU A 154 11.07 -10.25 -1.18
CA GLU A 154 10.39 -8.97 -0.90
C GLU A 154 11.17 -8.09 0.08
N LEU A 155 11.69 -8.67 1.16
CA LEU A 155 12.53 -7.95 2.11
C LEU A 155 13.81 -7.44 1.44
N ALA A 156 14.44 -8.23 0.56
CA ALA A 156 15.61 -7.82 -0.20
C ALA A 156 15.28 -6.63 -1.12
N THR A 157 14.14 -6.66 -1.82
CA THR A 157 13.68 -5.54 -2.64
C THR A 157 13.48 -4.27 -1.83
N ILE A 158 12.86 -4.36 -0.64
CA ILE A 158 12.66 -3.20 0.25
C ILE A 158 14.00 -2.66 0.74
N LEU A 159 14.96 -3.52 1.08
CA LEU A 159 16.28 -3.10 1.54
C LEU A 159 17.11 -2.47 0.41
N GLU A 160 16.98 -2.98 -0.81
CA GLU A 160 17.62 -2.41 -1.98
C GLU A 160 17.04 -1.02 -2.29
N LEU A 161 15.71 -0.88 -2.29
CA LEU A 161 15.04 0.41 -2.42
C LEU A 161 15.46 1.38 -1.30
N ALA A 162 15.54 0.90 -0.06
CA ALA A 162 16.00 1.71 1.07
C ALA A 162 17.44 2.19 0.86
N SER A 163 18.34 1.32 0.38
CA SER A 163 19.72 1.69 0.08
C SER A 163 19.80 2.73 -1.05
N GLN A 164 19.00 2.56 -2.12
CA GLN A 164 18.97 3.50 -3.25
C GLN A 164 18.47 4.89 -2.83
N ASN A 165 17.50 4.95 -1.93
CA ASN A 165 16.96 6.21 -1.40
C ASN A 165 17.71 6.74 -0.17
N GLY A 166 18.77 6.06 0.29
CA GLY A 166 19.50 6.43 1.50
C GLY A 166 18.69 6.31 2.81
N TRP A 167 17.61 5.53 2.82
CA TRP A 167 16.81 5.26 4.00
C TRP A 167 17.56 4.35 4.98
N GLN A 168 17.38 4.61 6.28
CA GLN A 168 18.11 3.90 7.33
C GLN A 168 17.24 2.84 7.99
N GLN A 169 17.81 1.66 8.27
CA GLN A 169 17.11 0.59 8.98
C GLN A 169 17.41 0.62 10.49
N CYS A 170 16.35 0.57 11.29
CA CYS A 170 16.46 0.34 12.73
C CYS A 170 17.07 -1.04 12.99
N LYS A 171 18.24 -1.10 13.63
CA LYS A 171 18.93 -2.38 13.90
C LYS A 171 18.18 -3.28 14.89
N MET A 172 17.35 -2.69 15.75
CA MET A 172 16.55 -3.39 16.76
C MET A 172 15.28 -4.02 16.19
N CYS A 173 14.40 -3.22 15.56
CA CYS A 173 13.10 -3.71 15.08
C CYS A 173 13.01 -3.87 13.55
N LYS A 174 14.11 -3.66 12.82
CA LYS A 174 14.23 -3.83 11.37
C LYS A 174 13.33 -2.93 10.49
N ARG A 175 12.61 -1.96 11.07
CA ARG A 175 11.87 -0.96 10.29
C ARG A 175 12.83 -0.05 9.53
N VAL A 176 12.52 0.20 8.27
CA VAL A 176 13.16 1.24 7.47
C VAL A 176 12.57 2.60 7.84
N VAL A 177 13.44 3.61 7.91
CA VAL A 177 13.12 4.98 8.30
C VAL A 177 13.65 5.92 7.23
N GLU A 178 12.77 6.78 6.74
CA GLU A 178 13.11 7.93 5.91
C GLU A 178 13.27 9.17 6.81
N LEU A 179 14.23 10.04 6.50
CA LEU A 179 14.44 11.31 7.21
C LEU A 179 14.29 12.47 6.23
N ALA A 180 13.08 12.97 6.08
CA ALA A 180 12.78 14.10 5.20
C ALA A 180 13.43 15.41 5.68
N HIS A 181 13.39 15.68 6.98
CA HIS A 181 13.95 16.88 7.60
C HIS A 181 14.35 16.63 9.06
N GLY A 182 15.12 17.54 9.65
CA GLY A 182 15.58 17.44 11.04
C GLY A 182 17.02 16.94 11.19
N CYS A 183 17.42 16.66 12.43
CA CYS A 183 18.77 16.20 12.75
C CYS A 183 18.93 14.70 12.47
N ASN A 184 20.18 14.22 12.44
CA ASN A 184 20.51 12.81 12.23
C ASN A 184 20.20 11.91 13.44
N HIS A 185 19.50 12.42 14.47
CA HIS A 185 19.01 11.64 15.60
C HIS A 185 17.64 11.04 15.28
N ILE A 186 17.56 9.71 15.23
CA ILE A 186 16.31 8.99 15.01
C ILE A 186 15.86 8.36 16.31
N SER A 187 14.60 8.61 16.68
CA SER A 187 13.88 7.89 17.74
C SER A 187 12.89 6.91 17.10
N CYS A 188 13.22 5.62 17.10
CA CYS A 188 12.34 4.61 16.51
C CYS A 188 11.11 4.35 17.38
N LYS A 189 9.99 3.94 16.78
CA LYS A 189 8.78 3.51 17.51
C LYS A 189 8.99 2.32 18.45
N CYS A 190 10.08 1.55 18.29
CA CYS A 190 10.45 0.50 19.24
C CYS A 190 11.26 1.02 20.45
N GLY A 191 11.45 2.34 20.56
CA GLY A 191 12.19 2.99 21.65
C GLY A 191 13.70 3.14 21.42
N SER A 192 14.28 2.49 20.41
CA SER A 192 15.72 2.61 20.14
C SER A 192 16.06 3.96 19.50
N GLN A 193 17.14 4.59 19.96
CA GLN A 193 17.67 5.82 19.38
C GLN A 193 18.98 5.56 18.62
N PHE A 194 19.08 6.03 17.38
CA PHE A 194 20.24 5.78 16.52
C PHE A 194 20.56 6.95 15.59
N CYS A 195 21.78 6.97 15.04
CA CYS A 195 22.23 7.93 14.04
C CYS A 195 21.71 7.54 12.65
N TYR A 196 21.05 8.45 11.93
CA TYR A 196 20.54 8.20 10.57
C TYR A 196 21.66 7.83 9.58
N VAL A 197 22.82 8.48 9.69
CA VAL A 197 23.95 8.30 8.76
C VAL A 197 24.56 6.89 8.84
N CYS A 198 24.77 6.36 10.04
CA CYS A 198 25.50 5.10 10.22
C CYS A 198 24.73 3.98 10.93
N GLY A 199 23.52 4.27 11.43
CA GLY A 199 22.67 3.32 12.15
C GLY A 199 23.24 2.85 13.50
N LYS A 200 24.33 3.44 14.00
CA LYS A 200 24.86 3.16 15.35
C LYS A 200 23.98 3.83 16.41
N ARG A 201 24.03 3.32 17.64
CA ARG A 201 23.33 3.92 18.80
C ARG A 201 23.66 5.41 18.89
N TRP A 202 22.67 6.23 19.23
CA TRP A 202 22.86 7.69 19.28
C TRP A 202 24.02 8.08 20.23
N LYS A 203 24.82 9.08 19.82
CA LYS A 203 26.04 9.55 20.50
C LYS A 203 27.18 8.52 20.65
N THR A 204 27.16 7.40 19.91
CA THR A 204 28.30 6.45 19.87
C THR A 204 29.13 6.54 18.58
N CYS A 205 28.84 7.51 17.72
CA CYS A 205 29.56 7.80 16.48
C CYS A 205 29.97 9.27 16.41
N THR A 206 30.94 9.58 15.56
CA THR A 206 31.41 10.95 15.24
C THR A 206 30.71 11.54 14.01
N CYS A 207 29.62 10.93 13.53
CA CYS A 207 28.85 11.47 12.42
C CYS A 207 28.31 12.87 12.76
N PRO A 208 28.21 13.77 11.78
CA PRO A 208 27.67 15.10 12.02
C PRO A 208 26.22 14.99 12.49
N GLN A 209 25.82 15.86 13.41
CA GLN A 209 24.43 15.93 13.89
C GLN A 209 23.47 16.36 12.78
N TRP A 210 23.99 17.05 11.76
CA TRP A 210 23.22 17.69 10.72
C TRP A 210 23.73 17.34 9.33
N HIS A 211 22.83 17.30 8.37
CA HIS A 211 23.17 17.36 6.94
C HIS A 211 22.83 18.76 6.45
N GLU A 212 23.84 19.55 6.10
CA GLU A 212 23.68 20.99 5.83
C GLU A 212 22.65 21.26 4.74
N GLU A 213 22.68 20.49 3.65
CA GLU A 213 21.74 20.63 2.55
C GLU A 213 20.28 20.42 2.99
N ARG A 214 20.01 19.50 3.92
CA ARG A 214 18.66 19.25 4.44
C ARG A 214 18.18 20.39 5.32
N LEU A 215 19.09 20.99 6.10
CA LEU A 215 18.79 22.19 6.88
C LEU A 215 18.44 23.37 5.97
N TYR A 216 19.25 23.65 4.95
CA TYR A 216 18.99 24.74 4.01
C TYR A 216 17.73 24.49 3.16
N SER A 217 17.51 23.27 2.69
CA SER A 217 16.29 22.90 1.96
C SER A 217 15.04 23.15 2.81
N ARG A 218 15.08 22.71 4.08
CA ARG A 218 14.00 22.95 5.03
C ARG A 218 13.78 24.44 5.32
N ALA A 219 14.84 25.19 5.58
CA ALA A 219 14.78 26.63 5.83
C ALA A 219 14.20 27.40 4.64
N ASN A 220 14.66 27.07 3.42
CA ASN A 220 14.09 27.61 2.18
C ASN A 220 12.61 27.29 2.05
N ALA A 221 12.21 26.04 2.30
CA ALA A 221 10.82 25.64 2.26
C ALA A 221 9.97 26.39 3.28
N ILE A 222 10.48 26.72 4.48
CA ILE A 222 9.77 27.52 5.49
C ILE A 222 9.62 28.97 5.02
N VAL A 223 10.69 29.61 4.57
CA VAL A 223 10.67 31.00 4.09
C VAL A 223 9.74 31.16 2.89
N ALA A 224 9.74 30.20 1.97
CA ALA A 224 8.87 30.21 0.79
C ALA A 224 7.36 30.13 1.12
N ARG A 225 6.97 29.67 2.32
CA ARG A 225 5.56 29.61 2.75
C ARG A 225 4.99 30.98 3.12
N ALA A 226 5.86 31.95 3.41
CA ALA A 226 5.44 33.26 3.87
C ALA A 226 4.69 34.01 2.76
N ASN A 227 3.63 34.74 3.13
CA ASN A 227 2.79 35.44 2.15
C ASN A 227 3.56 36.51 1.37
N ASP A 228 4.63 37.07 1.95
CA ASP A 228 5.49 38.08 1.34
C ASP A 228 6.67 37.46 0.55
N ALA A 229 6.80 36.13 0.50
CA ALA A 229 7.96 35.46 -0.09
C ALA A 229 8.23 35.84 -1.55
N ALA A 230 7.19 36.16 -2.32
CA ALA A 230 7.33 36.59 -3.73
C ALA A 230 7.75 38.06 -3.90
N ARG A 231 7.70 38.87 -2.83
CA ARG A 231 7.90 40.33 -2.86
C ARG A 231 9.22 40.77 -2.22
N ILE A 232 9.93 39.85 -1.57
CA ILE A 232 11.18 40.15 -0.88
C ILE A 232 12.38 40.02 -1.84
N ASP A 233 13.35 40.92 -1.67
CA ASP A 233 14.62 40.86 -2.38
C ASP A 233 15.44 39.61 -1.98
N GLU A 234 16.30 39.15 -2.89
CA GLU A 234 17.11 37.95 -2.69
C GLU A 234 18.03 38.07 -1.46
N ALA A 235 18.65 39.23 -1.22
CA ALA A 235 19.51 39.41 -0.05
C ALA A 235 18.72 39.35 1.28
N VAL A 236 17.46 39.79 1.26
CA VAL A 236 16.56 39.68 2.42
C VAL A 236 16.14 38.23 2.62
N ARG A 237 15.81 37.54 1.53
CA ARG A 237 15.45 36.11 1.53
C ARG A 237 16.59 35.27 2.12
N GLN A 238 17.82 35.46 1.66
CA GLN A 238 19.00 34.72 2.16
C GLN A 238 19.21 34.93 3.67
N ARG A 239 19.08 36.17 4.16
CA ARG A 239 19.15 36.44 5.61
C ARG A 239 18.06 35.71 6.41
N ARG A 240 16.82 35.67 5.89
CA ARG A 240 15.72 34.92 6.53
C ARG A 240 15.98 33.41 6.51
N VAL A 241 16.52 32.87 5.41
CA VAL A 241 16.87 31.45 5.30
C VAL A 241 17.96 31.09 6.32
N GLU A 242 18.97 31.93 6.48
CA GLU A 242 20.02 31.69 7.49
C GLU A 242 19.47 31.76 8.91
N GLN A 243 18.60 32.74 9.19
CA GLN A 243 17.92 32.83 10.49
C GLN A 243 17.06 31.58 10.77
N GLU A 244 16.31 31.09 9.79
CA GLU A 244 15.51 29.86 9.93
C GLU A 244 16.39 28.62 10.06
N ARG A 245 17.54 28.56 9.38
CA ARG A 245 18.52 27.48 9.57
C ARG A 245 18.98 27.43 11.03
N LEU A 246 19.34 28.57 11.62
CA LEU A 246 19.75 28.65 13.02
C LEU A 246 18.60 28.25 13.97
N ASN A 247 17.38 28.72 13.68
CA ASN A 247 16.18 28.34 14.42
C ASN A 247 15.95 26.82 14.41
N LEU A 248 16.13 26.16 13.26
CA LEU A 248 16.02 24.70 13.13
C LEU A 248 17.10 23.96 13.93
N ILE A 249 18.32 24.51 14.01
CA ILE A 249 19.40 23.94 14.81
C ILE A 249 19.07 24.05 16.30
N GLU A 250 18.62 25.22 16.75
CA GLU A 250 18.30 25.48 18.16
C GLU A 250 17.08 24.65 18.62
N ASN A 251 16.03 24.59 17.80
CA ASN A 251 14.74 23.98 18.15
C ASN A 251 14.56 22.56 17.60
N HIS A 252 15.64 21.82 17.41
CA HIS A 252 15.61 20.49 16.79
C HIS A 252 14.96 19.40 17.65
N GLU A 253 14.98 19.54 18.97
CA GLU A 253 14.28 18.68 19.94
C GLU A 253 12.94 19.34 20.36
N CYS A 254 12.15 19.80 19.39
CA CYS A 254 10.91 20.51 19.67
C CYS A 254 9.85 19.61 20.33
N THR A 255 9.23 20.08 21.43
CA THR A 255 8.10 19.40 22.10
C THR A 255 6.73 19.69 21.51
N HIS A 256 6.67 20.55 20.49
CA HIS A 256 5.44 20.90 19.78
C HIS A 256 4.25 21.34 20.67
N GLU A 257 4.48 22.17 21.68
CA GLU A 257 3.39 22.62 22.58
C GLU A 257 2.51 23.72 21.97
N ARG A 258 3.11 24.64 21.19
CA ARG A 258 2.45 25.85 20.70
C ARG A 258 2.25 25.82 19.19
N TRP A 259 1.01 26.04 18.77
CA TRP A 259 0.60 25.96 17.36
C TRP A 259 -0.07 27.25 16.90
N ARG A 260 -0.05 27.50 15.59
CA ARG A 260 -0.86 28.52 14.92
C ARG A 260 -1.64 27.86 13.78
N GLY A 261 -2.85 28.34 13.52
CA GLY A 261 -3.62 27.92 12.35
C GLY A 261 -3.12 28.67 11.10
N ARG A 262 -2.96 27.95 9.99
CA ARG A 262 -2.70 28.52 8.67
C ARG A 262 -3.90 28.21 7.77
N PRO A 263 -4.60 29.22 7.26
CA PRO A 263 -5.72 28.99 6.34
C PRO A 263 -5.24 28.58 4.94
N GLY A 264 -6.15 28.00 4.18
CA GLY A 264 -5.97 27.59 2.79
C GLY A 264 -5.46 26.16 2.63
N PRO A 265 -5.44 25.66 1.38
CA PRO A 265 -5.01 24.31 1.05
C PRO A 265 -3.51 24.12 1.32
N ARG A 266 -3.16 23.16 2.18
CA ARG A 266 -1.77 22.84 2.55
C ARG A 266 -1.61 21.34 2.80
N GLU A 267 -0.44 20.80 2.50
CA GLU A 267 -0.11 19.39 2.77
C GLU A 267 0.44 19.20 4.19
N CYS A 268 0.02 18.12 4.86
CA CYS A 268 0.56 17.68 6.14
C CYS A 268 1.91 17.01 5.97
N GLU A 269 2.94 17.47 6.67
CA GLU A 269 4.32 16.99 6.52
C GLU A 269 4.57 15.61 7.15
N GLU A 270 3.60 15.10 7.92
CA GLU A 270 3.68 13.79 8.59
C GLU A 270 2.91 12.67 7.87
N CYS A 271 1.83 13.02 7.16
CA CYS A 271 1.00 12.02 6.49
C CYS A 271 0.71 12.34 5.03
N LEU A 272 1.29 13.43 4.50
CA LEU A 272 1.19 13.88 3.12
C LEU A 272 -0.24 14.12 2.62
N GLN A 273 -1.19 14.24 3.55
CA GLN A 273 -2.58 14.54 3.22
C GLN A 273 -2.74 16.05 3.03
N VAL A 274 -3.32 16.44 1.90
CA VAL A 274 -3.72 17.83 1.63
C VAL A 274 -4.96 18.16 2.46
N LEU A 275 -4.87 19.21 3.27
CA LEU A 275 -5.99 19.78 4.02
C LEU A 275 -6.50 21.01 3.29
N PRO A 276 -7.76 21.05 2.84
CA PRO A 276 -8.27 22.11 1.97
C PRO A 276 -8.53 23.44 2.69
N LEU A 277 -8.85 23.40 3.98
CA LEU A 277 -9.31 24.58 4.72
C LEU A 277 -8.21 25.23 5.56
N PHE A 278 -7.50 24.44 6.36
CA PHE A 278 -6.44 24.94 7.23
C PHE A 278 -5.51 23.82 7.70
N ILE A 279 -4.33 24.19 8.18
CA ILE A 279 -3.36 23.29 8.82
C ILE A 279 -2.78 23.91 10.11
N TYR A 280 -2.27 23.08 11.02
CA TYR A 280 -1.56 23.57 12.19
C TYR A 280 -0.07 23.68 11.89
N GLU A 281 0.52 24.84 12.21
CA GLU A 281 1.95 25.05 12.12
C GLU A 281 2.55 25.26 13.52
N CYS A 282 3.60 24.53 13.85
CA CYS A 282 4.30 24.70 15.12
C CYS A 282 5.00 26.06 15.16
N ARG A 283 4.91 26.78 16.29
CA ARG A 283 5.50 28.11 16.42
C ARG A 283 7.02 28.13 16.63
N ARG A 284 7.63 26.98 16.93
CA ARG A 284 9.07 26.86 17.17
C ARG A 284 9.78 26.30 15.93
N CYS A 285 9.45 25.09 15.52
CA CYS A 285 10.13 24.39 14.41
C CYS A 285 9.39 24.48 13.05
N HIS A 286 8.26 25.19 12.97
CA HIS A 286 7.51 25.42 11.73
C HIS A 286 6.99 24.16 11.01
N ILE A 287 6.94 23.00 11.69
CA ILE A 287 6.30 21.80 11.15
C ILE A 287 4.82 22.04 10.91
N MET A 288 4.31 21.62 9.75
CA MET A 288 2.89 21.68 9.41
C MET A 288 2.26 20.30 9.56
N ALA A 289 1.29 20.17 10.46
CA ALA A 289 0.64 18.91 10.78
C ALA A 289 -0.88 19.01 10.78
N CYS A 290 -1.54 17.96 10.31
CA CYS A 290 -2.98 17.80 10.48
C CYS A 290 -3.34 17.54 11.95
N ARG A 291 -4.63 17.71 12.28
CA ARG A 291 -5.13 17.46 13.64
C ARG A 291 -4.72 16.08 14.14
N ARG A 292 -4.87 15.05 13.31
CA ARG A 292 -4.55 13.66 13.67
C ARG A 292 -3.06 13.47 13.96
N CYS A 293 -2.17 13.98 13.10
CA CYS A 293 -0.72 13.82 13.27
C CYS A 293 -0.21 14.58 14.49
N ARG A 294 -0.70 15.80 14.71
CA ARG A 294 -0.34 16.60 15.88
C ARG A 294 -0.63 15.91 17.22
N TYR A 295 -1.68 15.09 17.32
CA TYR A 295 -2.04 14.42 18.58
C TYR A 295 -1.51 12.99 18.70
N ASN A 296 -1.16 12.34 17.60
CA ASN A 296 -0.86 10.90 17.61
C ASN A 296 0.52 10.54 17.04
N ARG A 297 1.27 11.49 16.47
CA ARG A 297 2.57 11.24 15.81
C ARG A 297 3.70 12.15 16.26
N LEU A 298 3.37 13.38 16.69
CA LEU A 298 4.32 14.40 17.15
C LEU A 298 4.23 14.61 18.66
#